data_AF-A0A932NYT7-F1
#
_entry.id   AF-A0A932NYT7-F1
#
_cell.length_a   1.000
_cell.length_b   1.000
_cell.length_c   1.000
_cell.angle_alpha   90.00
_cell.angle_beta   90.00
_cell.angle_gamma   90.00
#
_symmetry.space_group_name_H-M   'P 1'
#
loop_
_entity.id
_entity.type
_entity.pdbx_description
1 polymer ?
#
loop_
_entity_poly.entity_id
_entity_poly.type
_entity_poly.pdbx_seq_one_letter_code
_entity_poly.pdbx_strand_id
1 'polypeptide(L)'
;MGNPVAHSKSPLIHAAFARQFGLKIIYTAIQVDAGGFLQAVGNFQAAGGKGLNITVPFKREAWLMSDVRTPRAELAGAVNTLTLKPDGSRHGDNTDGIGLVRDIMRNHAGRISGQRVLLLGAGGAVRGVLGPLLGEKPAQLIIVNRDVEKARELATVFAGMAKIEVCAYPALTGREFDLIINGTSASLSGELPPIPNGILAKDGWCYDMMYAVTPTVFVRWSEEQGAMKSLDGLGMLVEQAAESFFVWHGVHPETLPVIQELRQKLKQ
;
A
#
# COMPACT_ATOMS: atom_id res chain seq x y z
N MET A 1 8.38 -12.09 3.72
CA MET A 1 9.76 -11.75 4.13
C MET A 1 9.89 -10.23 4.28
N GLY A 2 10.69 -9.78 5.25
CA GLY A 2 10.89 -8.36 5.53
C GLY A 2 11.80 -8.13 6.73
N ASN A 3 12.05 -6.86 7.05
CA ASN A 3 12.76 -6.47 8.26
C ASN A 3 12.28 -5.08 8.74
N PRO A 4 11.67 -4.96 9.94
CA PRO A 4 11.24 -6.05 10.83
C PRO A 4 9.92 -6.70 10.36
N VAL A 5 9.61 -7.92 10.85
CA VAL A 5 8.33 -8.60 10.59
C VAL A 5 7.65 -9.22 11.83
N ALA A 6 8.20 -9.02 13.02
CA ALA A 6 7.66 -9.60 14.27
C ALA A 6 6.18 -9.24 14.51
N HIS A 7 5.77 -8.04 14.11
CA HIS A 7 4.38 -7.54 14.27
C HIS A 7 3.52 -7.74 13.02
N SER A 8 4.00 -8.48 12.01
CA SER A 8 3.26 -8.70 10.76
C SER A 8 1.93 -9.40 11.03
N LYS A 9 0.85 -8.83 10.51
CA LYS A 9 -0.50 -9.42 10.57
C LYS A 9 -0.79 -10.33 9.37
N SER A 10 0.08 -10.39 8.36
CA SER A 10 -0.12 -11.21 7.16
C SER A 10 -0.37 -12.70 7.46
N PRO A 11 0.34 -13.36 8.40
CA PRO A 11 0.02 -14.75 8.76
C PRO A 11 -1.42 -14.95 9.23
N LEU A 12 -1.94 -14.04 10.06
CA LEU A 12 -3.32 -14.10 10.54
C LEU A 12 -4.32 -13.88 9.40
N ILE A 13 -4.03 -12.93 8.51
CA ILE A 13 -4.86 -12.60 7.33
C ILE A 13 -4.96 -13.79 6.39
N HIS A 14 -3.81 -14.33 5.94
CA HIS A 14 -3.81 -15.45 5.00
C HIS A 14 -4.42 -16.71 5.62
N ALA A 15 -4.23 -16.96 6.91
CA ALA A 15 -4.91 -18.04 7.61
C ALA A 15 -6.43 -17.85 7.63
N ALA A 16 -6.93 -16.61 7.81
CA ALA A 16 -8.36 -16.32 7.74
C ALA A 16 -8.92 -16.54 6.33
N PHE A 17 -8.21 -16.10 5.29
CA PHE A 17 -8.60 -16.36 3.90
C PHE A 17 -8.61 -17.85 3.56
N ALA A 18 -7.60 -18.62 4.00
CA ALA A 18 -7.57 -20.06 3.77
C ALA A 18 -8.78 -20.77 4.38
N ARG A 19 -9.22 -20.35 5.58
CA ARG A 19 -10.41 -20.92 6.25
C ARG A 19 -11.69 -20.69 5.43
N GLN A 20 -11.83 -19.54 4.76
CA GLN A 20 -13.02 -19.26 3.93
C GLN A 20 -13.19 -20.26 2.79
N PHE A 21 -12.10 -20.83 2.29
CA PHE A 21 -12.09 -21.75 1.14
C PHE A 21 -11.70 -23.20 1.49
N GLY A 22 -11.54 -23.52 2.79
CA GLY A 22 -11.07 -24.84 3.21
C GLY A 22 -9.66 -25.20 2.73
N LEU A 23 -8.83 -24.20 2.39
CA LEU A 23 -7.47 -24.41 1.90
C LEU A 23 -6.50 -24.69 3.05
N LYS A 24 -5.64 -25.69 2.87
CA LYS A 24 -4.56 -26.01 3.80
C LYS A 24 -3.28 -25.30 3.38
N ILE A 25 -3.01 -24.14 3.96
CA ILE A 25 -1.79 -23.36 3.70
C ILE A 25 -0.98 -23.17 4.98
N ILE A 26 0.33 -23.10 4.84
CA ILE A 26 1.24 -22.63 5.89
C ILE A 26 1.76 -21.27 5.43
N TYR A 27 1.42 -20.23 6.18
CA TYR A 27 1.89 -18.87 5.92
C TYR A 27 2.58 -18.32 7.17
N THR A 28 3.88 -18.00 7.05
CA THR A 28 4.70 -17.55 8.18
C THR A 28 5.43 -16.25 7.86
N ALA A 29 5.77 -15.49 8.90
CA ALA A 29 6.64 -14.32 8.78
C ALA A 29 8.10 -14.78 8.90
N ILE A 30 8.92 -14.39 7.93
CA ILE A 30 10.37 -14.68 7.91
C ILE A 30 11.11 -13.35 7.94
N GLN A 31 11.85 -13.11 9.02
CA GLN A 31 12.74 -11.96 9.14
C GLN A 31 14.03 -12.26 8.40
N VAL A 32 14.50 -11.28 7.63
CA VAL A 32 15.73 -11.40 6.84
C VAL A 32 16.60 -10.19 7.11
N ASP A 33 17.88 -10.40 7.41
CA ASP A 33 18.82 -9.30 7.60
C ASP A 33 19.22 -8.67 6.27
N ALA A 34 19.72 -7.43 6.33
CA ALA A 34 20.19 -6.70 5.15
C ALA A 34 21.29 -7.51 4.43
N GLY A 35 21.20 -7.61 3.10
CA GLY A 35 22.10 -8.42 2.27
C GLY A 35 21.76 -9.91 2.20
N GLY A 36 20.88 -10.43 3.07
CA GLY A 36 20.48 -11.85 3.07
C GLY A 36 19.27 -12.19 2.20
N PHE A 37 18.61 -11.20 1.60
CA PHE A 37 17.30 -11.37 0.97
C PHE A 37 17.28 -12.37 -0.19
N LEU A 38 18.20 -12.24 -1.16
CA LEU A 38 18.25 -13.14 -2.32
C LEU A 38 18.48 -14.59 -1.90
N GLN A 39 19.39 -14.82 -0.95
CA GLN A 39 19.66 -16.15 -0.42
C GLN A 39 18.44 -16.72 0.31
N ALA A 40 17.75 -15.93 1.13
CA ALA A 40 16.55 -16.36 1.83
C ALA A 40 15.43 -16.78 0.87
N VAL A 41 15.21 -16.02 -0.22
CA VAL A 41 14.24 -16.38 -1.26
C VAL A 41 14.66 -17.68 -1.97
N GLY A 42 15.94 -17.83 -2.32
CA GLY A 42 16.46 -19.05 -2.94
C GLY A 42 16.28 -20.29 -2.06
N ASN A 43 16.60 -20.18 -0.77
CA ASN A 43 16.42 -21.26 0.21
C ASN A 43 14.94 -21.63 0.37
N PHE A 44 14.05 -20.63 0.44
CA PHE A 44 12.62 -20.86 0.52
C PHE A 44 12.06 -21.56 -0.72
N GLN A 45 12.53 -21.17 -1.91
CA GLN A 45 12.17 -21.83 -3.17
C GLN A 45 12.66 -23.28 -3.20
N ALA A 46 13.92 -23.53 -2.82
CA ALA A 46 14.51 -24.87 -2.76
C ALA A 46 13.79 -25.79 -1.75
N ALA A 47 13.24 -25.22 -0.66
CA ALA A 47 12.42 -25.94 0.30
C ALA A 47 10.97 -26.20 -0.16
N GLY A 48 10.62 -25.88 -1.41
CA GLY A 48 9.30 -26.12 -1.99
C GLY A 48 8.27 -25.01 -1.76
N GLY A 49 8.71 -23.84 -1.30
CA GLY A 49 7.87 -22.66 -1.14
C GLY A 49 7.17 -22.25 -2.44
N LYS A 50 5.93 -21.75 -2.34
CA LYS A 50 5.06 -21.45 -3.50
C LYS A 50 4.89 -19.97 -3.79
N GLY A 51 4.91 -19.14 -2.76
CA GLY A 51 4.73 -17.69 -2.90
C GLY A 51 5.17 -16.95 -1.65
N LEU A 52 5.48 -15.66 -1.81
CA LEU A 52 5.97 -14.78 -0.74
C LEU A 52 5.36 -13.40 -0.88
N ASN A 53 4.78 -12.84 0.19
CA ASN A 53 4.71 -11.39 0.28
C ASN A 53 6.03 -10.82 0.78
N ILE A 54 6.42 -9.70 0.20
CA ILE A 54 7.64 -8.95 0.48
C ILE A 54 7.25 -7.58 1.03
N THR A 55 7.79 -7.24 2.20
CA THR A 55 7.62 -5.91 2.80
C THR A 55 8.96 -5.18 2.87
N VAL A 56 8.98 -4.01 3.49
CA VAL A 56 10.19 -3.21 3.68
C VAL A 56 11.33 -4.04 4.30
N PRO A 57 12.60 -3.80 3.91
CA PRO A 57 13.04 -2.90 2.85
C PRO A 57 13.13 -3.56 1.45
N PHE A 58 12.72 -4.82 1.29
CA PHE A 58 13.16 -5.67 0.17
C PHE A 58 12.34 -5.57 -1.12
N LYS A 59 11.32 -4.71 -1.21
CA LYS A 59 10.43 -4.66 -2.40
C LYS A 59 11.18 -4.36 -3.71
N ARG A 60 12.26 -3.55 -3.66
CA ARG A 60 13.09 -3.27 -4.84
C ARG A 60 13.99 -4.46 -5.21
N GLU A 61 14.56 -5.13 -4.23
CA GLU A 61 15.37 -6.34 -4.47
C GLU A 61 14.50 -7.46 -5.04
N ALA A 62 13.27 -7.63 -4.54
CA ALA A 62 12.29 -8.55 -5.09
C ALA A 62 11.94 -8.24 -6.55
N TRP A 63 11.86 -6.95 -6.90
CA TRP A 63 11.65 -6.51 -8.28
C TRP A 63 12.84 -6.89 -9.18
N LEU A 64 14.07 -6.56 -8.76
CA LEU A 64 15.27 -6.87 -9.53
C LEU A 64 15.47 -8.37 -9.77
N MET A 65 15.12 -9.22 -8.78
CA MET A 65 15.29 -10.67 -8.89
C MET A 65 14.14 -11.41 -9.59
N SER A 66 13.03 -10.73 -9.88
CA SER A 66 11.88 -11.34 -10.56
C SER A 66 12.21 -11.55 -12.03
N ASP A 67 12.02 -12.76 -12.53
CA ASP A 67 12.28 -13.14 -13.92
C ASP A 67 11.17 -12.63 -14.84
N VAL A 68 9.92 -12.63 -14.34
CA VAL A 68 8.75 -12.03 -15.02
C VAL A 68 8.10 -11.06 -14.06
N ARG A 69 7.67 -9.90 -14.56
CA ARG A 69 7.00 -8.87 -13.76
C ARG A 69 5.71 -8.43 -14.41
N THR A 70 4.67 -8.24 -13.60
CA THR A 70 3.40 -7.68 -14.09
C THR A 70 3.60 -6.21 -14.49
N PRO A 71 2.75 -5.66 -15.39
CA PRO A 71 2.84 -4.24 -15.76
C PRO A 71 2.80 -3.29 -14.56
N ARG A 72 1.98 -3.61 -13.54
CA ARG A 72 1.90 -2.82 -12.30
C ARG A 72 3.18 -2.90 -11.47
N ALA A 73 3.82 -4.07 -11.38
CA ALA A 73 5.10 -4.21 -10.70
C ALA A 73 6.25 -3.53 -11.47
N GLU A 74 6.25 -3.62 -12.80
CA GLU A 74 7.24 -2.95 -13.65
C GLU A 74 7.21 -1.44 -13.42
N LEU A 75 6.02 -0.84 -13.51
CA LEU A 75 5.84 0.59 -13.34
C LEU A 75 6.15 1.06 -11.91
N ALA A 76 5.72 0.30 -10.90
CA ALA A 76 6.05 0.57 -9.50
C ALA A 76 7.54 0.35 -9.21
N GLY A 77 8.29 -0.33 -10.08
CA GLY A 77 9.66 -0.81 -9.86
C GLY A 77 9.88 -1.44 -8.50
N ALA A 78 8.87 -2.18 -8.03
CA ALA A 78 8.79 -2.76 -6.70
C ALA A 78 7.84 -3.96 -6.75
N VAL A 79 8.21 -5.05 -6.08
CA VAL A 79 7.42 -6.28 -5.96
C VAL A 79 7.12 -6.51 -4.49
N ASN A 80 5.83 -6.64 -4.15
CA ASN A 80 5.38 -7.04 -2.81
C ASN A 80 4.81 -8.47 -2.80
N THR A 81 4.71 -9.13 -3.96
CA THR A 81 4.10 -10.46 -4.13
C THR A 81 4.91 -11.26 -5.15
N LEU A 82 5.54 -12.34 -4.70
CA LEU A 82 6.26 -13.29 -5.56
C LEU A 82 5.47 -14.59 -5.68
N THR A 83 5.40 -15.11 -6.90
CA THR A 83 4.96 -16.49 -7.19
C THR A 83 6.16 -17.29 -7.68
N LEU A 84 6.42 -18.44 -7.04
CA LEU A 84 7.53 -19.33 -7.38
C LEU A 84 6.99 -20.46 -8.26
N LYS A 85 7.38 -20.47 -9.53
CA LYS A 85 6.88 -21.41 -10.52
C LYS A 85 7.61 -22.76 -10.45
N PRO A 86 6.97 -23.86 -10.89
CA PRO A 86 7.60 -25.19 -10.93
C PRO A 86 8.85 -25.27 -11.81
N ASP A 87 8.97 -24.41 -12.83
CA ASP A 87 10.14 -24.32 -13.70
C ASP A 87 11.32 -23.53 -13.09
N GLY A 88 11.17 -23.05 -11.85
CA GLY A 88 12.17 -22.26 -11.14
C GLY A 88 12.05 -20.76 -11.35
N SER A 89 11.18 -20.29 -12.27
CA SER A 89 11.00 -18.85 -12.50
C SER A 89 10.24 -18.17 -11.36
N ARG A 90 10.56 -16.89 -11.14
CA ARG A 90 9.99 -16.02 -10.11
C ARG A 90 9.15 -14.95 -10.79
N HIS A 91 7.84 -14.98 -10.55
CA HIS A 91 6.91 -14.01 -11.07
C HIS A 91 6.61 -12.95 -10.01
N GLY A 92 6.98 -11.71 -10.27
CA GLY A 92 6.81 -10.57 -9.39
C GLY A 92 5.58 -9.74 -9.70
N ASP A 93 4.85 -9.38 -8.65
CA ASP A 93 3.67 -8.55 -8.71
C ASP A 93 3.65 -7.49 -7.58
N ASN A 94 2.87 -6.43 -7.78
CA ASN A 94 2.66 -5.37 -6.79
C ASN A 94 1.17 -5.17 -6.52
N THR A 95 0.73 -5.59 -5.35
CA THR A 95 -0.68 -5.59 -4.92
C THR A 95 -1.02 -4.43 -3.99
N ASP A 96 -0.05 -3.59 -3.59
CA ASP A 96 -0.29 -2.49 -2.65
C ASP A 96 -1.31 -1.49 -3.21
N GLY A 97 -1.14 -1.06 -4.47
CA GLY A 97 -1.99 -0.05 -5.07
C GLY A 97 -3.42 -0.48 -5.31
N ILE A 98 -3.64 -1.71 -5.77
CA ILE A 98 -5.01 -2.24 -5.89
C ILE A 98 -5.64 -2.44 -4.51
N GLY A 99 -4.83 -2.77 -3.48
CA GLY A 99 -5.27 -2.84 -2.11
C GLY A 99 -5.84 -1.52 -1.60
N LEU A 100 -5.10 -0.43 -1.80
CA LEU A 100 -5.56 0.92 -1.43
C LEU A 100 -6.85 1.31 -2.17
N VAL A 101 -6.87 1.13 -3.49
CA VAL A 101 -8.02 1.51 -4.33
C VAL A 101 -9.27 0.74 -3.94
N ARG A 102 -9.16 -0.59 -3.74
CA ARG A 102 -10.29 -1.42 -3.32
C ARG A 102 -10.78 -1.05 -1.94
N ASP A 103 -9.91 -0.73 -1.01
CA ASP A 103 -10.33 -0.35 0.33
C ASP A 103 -11.15 0.95 0.30
N ILE A 104 -10.66 1.96 -0.41
CA ILE A 104 -11.38 3.23 -0.58
C ILE A 104 -12.74 2.98 -1.25
N MET A 105 -12.78 2.27 -2.37
CA MET A 105 -13.97 2.21 -3.23
C MET A 105 -14.97 1.14 -2.83
N ARG A 106 -14.53 0.00 -2.29
CA ARG A 106 -15.40 -1.14 -1.95
C ARG A 106 -15.74 -1.17 -0.47
N ASN A 107 -14.74 -1.10 0.41
CA ASN A 107 -14.99 -1.21 1.86
C ASN A 107 -15.61 0.05 2.43
N HIS A 108 -15.26 1.20 1.86
CA HIS A 108 -15.74 2.50 2.33
C HIS A 108 -16.74 3.18 1.39
N ALA A 109 -16.98 2.63 0.19
CA ALA A 109 -17.85 3.24 -0.84
C ALA A 109 -17.42 4.66 -1.26
N GLY A 110 -16.11 4.92 -1.23
CA GLY A 110 -15.50 6.16 -1.68
C GLY A 110 -15.36 6.25 -3.19
N ARG A 111 -14.89 7.41 -3.66
CA ARG A 111 -14.69 7.70 -5.08
C ARG A 111 -13.31 8.32 -5.30
N ILE A 112 -12.61 7.88 -6.34
CA ILE A 112 -11.34 8.49 -6.79
C ILE A 112 -11.54 9.19 -8.15
N SER A 113 -12.36 8.61 -9.03
CA SER A 113 -12.61 9.16 -10.35
C SER A 113 -13.20 10.56 -10.30
N GLY A 114 -12.55 11.51 -11.00
CA GLY A 114 -12.93 12.91 -11.04
C GLY A 114 -12.63 13.72 -9.77
N GLN A 115 -11.94 13.14 -8.78
CA GLN A 115 -11.57 13.85 -7.55
C GLN A 115 -10.22 14.59 -7.70
N ARG A 116 -10.01 15.63 -6.88
CA ARG A 116 -8.71 16.27 -6.64
C ARG A 116 -7.98 15.49 -5.55
N VAL A 117 -6.97 14.72 -5.94
CA VAL A 117 -6.22 13.84 -5.03
C VAL A 117 -4.88 14.47 -4.66
N LEU A 118 -4.61 14.58 -3.36
CA LEU A 118 -3.30 14.93 -2.82
C LEU A 118 -2.64 13.69 -2.23
N LEU A 119 -1.41 13.41 -2.65
CA LEU A 119 -0.59 12.32 -2.14
C LEU A 119 0.63 12.89 -1.40
N LEU A 120 0.69 12.63 -0.10
CA LEU A 120 1.79 13.07 0.76
C LEU A 120 2.91 12.01 0.74
N GLY A 121 4.09 12.42 0.31
CA GLY A 121 5.29 11.58 0.22
C GLY A 121 5.60 11.13 -1.20
N ALA A 122 6.86 10.72 -1.41
CA ALA A 122 7.34 10.13 -2.67
C ALA A 122 8.16 8.85 -2.41
N GLY A 123 7.82 8.12 -1.34
CA GLY A 123 8.50 6.90 -0.94
C GLY A 123 8.01 5.63 -1.67
N GLY A 124 8.52 4.47 -1.25
CA GLY A 124 8.17 3.18 -1.85
C GLY A 124 6.68 2.82 -1.78
N ALA A 125 5.99 3.20 -0.70
CA ALA A 125 4.54 3.01 -0.57
C ALA A 125 3.76 3.82 -1.62
N VAL A 126 4.05 5.13 -1.70
CA VAL A 126 3.49 6.03 -2.72
C VAL A 126 3.74 5.53 -4.13
N ARG A 127 4.98 5.10 -4.42
CA ARG A 127 5.32 4.53 -5.73
C ARG A 127 4.50 3.29 -6.09
N GLY A 128 4.23 2.41 -5.13
CA GLY A 128 3.42 1.20 -5.32
C GLY A 128 1.94 1.47 -5.58
N VAL A 129 1.41 2.58 -5.05
CA VAL A 129 -0.02 2.91 -5.19
C VAL A 129 -0.34 3.85 -6.34
N LEU A 130 0.65 4.59 -6.83
CA LEU A 130 0.43 5.67 -7.81
C LEU A 130 -0.20 5.18 -9.11
N GLY A 131 0.25 4.04 -9.65
CA GLY A 131 -0.30 3.48 -10.88
C GLY A 131 -1.79 3.18 -10.79
N PRO A 132 -2.24 2.35 -9.82
CA PRO A 132 -3.66 2.09 -9.59
C PRO A 132 -4.47 3.36 -9.30
N LEU A 133 -3.95 4.31 -8.51
CA LEU A 133 -4.64 5.59 -8.27
C LEU A 133 -4.89 6.38 -9.57
N LEU A 134 -3.89 6.47 -10.44
CA LEU A 134 -4.04 7.12 -11.75
C LEU A 134 -4.99 6.36 -12.68
N GLY A 135 -5.02 5.03 -12.59
CA GLY A 135 -5.95 4.17 -13.31
C GLY A 135 -7.42 4.49 -13.04
N GLU A 136 -7.74 4.99 -11.84
CA GLU A 136 -9.08 5.44 -11.46
C GLU A 136 -9.45 6.82 -12.02
N LYS A 137 -8.54 7.48 -12.75
CA LYS A 137 -8.76 8.76 -13.45
C LYS A 137 -9.26 9.88 -12.52
N PRO A 138 -8.48 10.28 -11.50
CA PRO A 138 -8.76 11.49 -10.75
C PRO A 138 -8.75 12.72 -11.67
N ALA A 139 -9.49 13.77 -11.32
CA ALA A 139 -9.45 15.03 -12.07
C ALA A 139 -8.07 15.71 -11.97
N GLN A 140 -7.40 15.52 -10.83
CA GLN A 140 -6.06 15.99 -10.57
C GLN A 140 -5.38 15.05 -9.57
N LEU A 141 -4.09 14.78 -9.76
CA LEU A 141 -3.25 14.16 -8.75
C LEU A 141 -2.01 15.02 -8.50
N ILE A 142 -1.79 15.35 -7.22
CA ILE A 142 -0.65 16.14 -6.77
C ILE A 142 0.18 15.32 -5.81
N ILE A 143 1.49 15.30 -6.03
CA ILE A 143 2.45 14.72 -5.09
C ILE A 143 3.18 15.85 -4.39
N VAL A 144 3.17 15.81 -3.06
CA VAL A 144 3.98 16.70 -2.23
C VAL A 144 5.00 15.88 -1.46
N ASN A 145 6.24 16.34 -1.42
CA ASN A 145 7.28 15.69 -0.64
C ASN A 145 8.26 16.75 -0.09
N ARG A 146 8.88 16.47 1.05
CA ARG A 146 9.93 17.35 1.61
C ARG A 146 11.10 17.51 0.63
N ASP A 147 11.42 16.42 -0.07
CA ASP A 147 12.36 16.39 -1.17
C ASP A 147 11.58 16.37 -2.50
N VAL A 148 11.44 17.55 -3.10
CA VAL A 148 10.62 17.75 -4.32
C VAL A 148 11.17 16.96 -5.51
N GLU A 149 12.48 16.73 -5.59
CA GLU A 149 13.10 16.00 -6.70
C GLU A 149 12.65 14.54 -6.72
N LYS A 150 12.56 13.88 -5.55
CA LYS A 150 11.98 12.52 -5.47
C LYS A 150 10.55 12.44 -5.99
N ALA A 151 9.74 13.47 -5.74
CA ALA A 151 8.38 13.52 -6.27
C ALA A 151 8.36 13.77 -7.78
N ARG A 152 9.28 14.58 -8.32
CA ARG A 152 9.45 14.81 -9.77
C ARG A 152 9.92 13.57 -10.51
N GLU A 153 10.88 12.83 -9.96
CA GLU A 153 11.33 11.54 -10.49
C GLU A 153 10.13 10.59 -10.59
N LEU A 154 9.35 10.49 -9.52
CA LEU A 154 8.16 9.66 -9.50
C LEU A 154 7.11 10.11 -10.53
N ALA A 155 6.84 11.42 -10.63
CA ALA A 155 5.93 11.94 -11.65
C ALA A 155 6.40 11.64 -13.08
N THR A 156 7.72 11.66 -13.32
CA THR A 156 8.31 11.35 -14.64
C THR A 156 8.10 9.89 -15.01
N VAL A 157 8.30 8.97 -14.08
CA VAL A 157 8.06 7.52 -14.30
C VAL A 157 6.61 7.24 -14.72
N PHE A 158 5.65 8.01 -14.19
CA PHE A 158 4.22 7.81 -14.43
C PHE A 158 3.62 8.78 -15.45
N ALA A 159 4.43 9.63 -16.11
CA ALA A 159 3.96 10.65 -17.03
C ALA A 159 3.17 10.10 -18.23
N GLY A 160 3.43 8.84 -18.63
CA GLY A 160 2.70 8.15 -19.69
C GLY A 160 1.25 7.76 -19.32
N MET A 161 0.88 7.77 -18.03
CA MET A 161 -0.48 7.45 -17.57
C MET A 161 -1.34 8.70 -17.43
N ALA A 162 -0.81 9.75 -16.82
CA ALA A 162 -1.50 11.01 -16.59
C ALA A 162 -0.51 12.12 -16.24
N LYS A 163 -0.96 13.36 -16.37
CA LYS A 163 -0.23 14.52 -15.85
C LYS A 163 -0.31 14.53 -14.33
N ILE A 164 0.86 14.51 -13.67
CA ILE A 164 0.99 14.60 -12.22
C ILE A 164 1.60 15.95 -11.88
N GLU A 165 0.96 16.70 -10.99
CA GLU A 165 1.54 17.92 -10.46
C GLU A 165 2.45 17.59 -9.27
N VAL A 166 3.58 18.28 -9.16
CA VAL A 166 4.51 18.13 -8.04
C VAL A 166 4.77 19.50 -7.43
N CYS A 167 4.61 19.61 -6.12
CA CYS A 167 4.89 20.84 -5.40
C CYS A 167 5.50 20.59 -4.01
N ALA A 168 5.99 21.65 -3.37
CA ALA A 168 6.34 21.64 -1.95
C ALA A 168 5.12 21.96 -1.09
N TYR A 169 5.17 21.65 0.21
CA TYR A 169 4.06 21.88 1.14
C TYR A 169 3.51 23.32 1.17
N PRO A 170 4.33 24.39 1.18
CA PRO A 170 3.82 25.76 1.20
C PRO A 170 2.92 26.11 0.00
N ALA A 171 3.16 25.46 -1.16
CA ALA A 171 2.38 25.66 -2.38
C ALA A 171 0.99 25.03 -2.34
N LEU A 172 0.64 24.32 -1.25
CA LEU A 172 -0.72 23.81 -1.03
C LEU A 172 -1.67 24.87 -0.46
N THR A 173 -1.15 26.00 0.03
CA THR A 173 -1.95 27.07 0.64
C THR A 173 -3.00 27.59 -0.34
N GLY A 174 -4.27 27.64 0.09
CA GLY A 174 -5.40 28.11 -0.73
C GLY A 174 -5.91 27.10 -1.76
N ARG A 175 -5.43 25.85 -1.71
CA ARG A 175 -5.91 24.75 -2.55
C ARG A 175 -6.71 23.78 -1.71
N GLU A 176 -7.70 23.15 -2.32
CA GLU A 176 -8.55 22.16 -1.66
C GLU A 176 -8.51 20.82 -2.41
N PHE A 177 -8.59 19.73 -1.64
CA PHE A 177 -8.54 18.36 -2.13
C PHE A 177 -9.70 17.55 -1.57
N ASP A 178 -10.26 16.72 -2.44
CA ASP A 178 -11.39 15.87 -2.06
C ASP A 178 -10.91 14.55 -1.43
N LEU A 179 -9.67 14.14 -1.73
CA LEU A 179 -9.02 12.99 -1.13
C LEU A 179 -7.54 13.30 -0.83
N ILE A 180 -7.16 13.23 0.45
CA ILE A 180 -5.78 13.39 0.92
C ILE A 180 -5.27 12.05 1.42
N ILE A 181 -4.23 11.53 0.79
CA ILE A 181 -3.61 10.25 1.16
C ILE A 181 -2.23 10.52 1.75
N ASN A 182 -2.02 10.13 3.01
CA ASN A 182 -0.72 10.13 3.65
C ASN A 182 0.03 8.83 3.36
N GLY A 183 1.05 8.92 2.50
CA GLY A 183 2.01 7.84 2.24
C GLY A 183 3.38 8.07 2.86
N THR A 184 3.50 9.02 3.80
CA THR A 184 4.75 9.30 4.52
C THR A 184 4.92 8.35 5.71
N SER A 185 6.16 8.21 6.19
CA SER A 185 6.46 7.52 7.43
C SER A 185 6.29 8.40 8.68
N ALA A 186 5.84 9.66 8.55
CA ALA A 186 5.75 10.60 9.66
C ALA A 186 4.76 10.14 10.75
N SER A 187 3.69 9.43 10.36
CA SER A 187 2.77 8.82 11.32
C SER A 187 3.44 7.80 12.24
N LEU A 188 4.56 7.17 11.83
CA LEU A 188 5.31 6.24 12.68
C LEU A 188 6.14 6.97 13.74
N SER A 189 6.59 8.19 13.46
CA SER A 189 7.28 9.06 14.44
C SER A 189 6.32 9.90 15.28
N GLY A 190 5.00 9.78 15.05
CA GLY A 190 4.00 10.62 15.71
C GLY A 190 4.05 12.08 15.24
N GLU A 191 4.59 12.33 14.06
CA GLU A 191 4.70 13.66 13.47
C GLU A 191 3.68 13.83 12.34
N LEU A 192 3.02 15.00 12.31
CA LEU A 192 2.19 15.38 11.19
C LEU A 192 3.09 16.01 10.10
N PRO A 193 2.93 15.65 8.81
CA PRO A 193 3.58 16.39 7.75
C PRO A 193 3.17 17.88 7.79
N PRO A 194 3.99 18.82 7.29
CA PRO A 194 3.73 20.27 7.41
C PRO A 194 2.63 20.74 6.45
N ILE A 195 1.42 20.24 6.66
CA ILE A 195 0.24 20.47 5.83
C ILE A 195 -0.41 21.81 6.21
N PRO A 196 -0.66 22.72 5.26
CA PRO A 196 -1.39 23.96 5.54
C PRO A 196 -2.84 23.69 5.99
N ASN A 197 -3.42 24.62 6.75
CA ASN A 197 -4.83 24.55 7.13
C ASN A 197 -5.75 24.80 5.92
N GLY A 198 -6.98 24.28 5.99
CA GLY A 198 -8.01 24.55 5.00
C GLY A 198 -7.79 23.88 3.64
N ILE A 199 -6.92 22.86 3.57
CA ILE A 199 -6.68 22.14 2.32
C ILE A 199 -7.65 21.00 2.04
N LEU A 200 -8.49 20.65 3.02
CA LEU A 200 -9.48 19.62 2.88
C LEU A 200 -10.76 20.24 2.33
N ALA A 201 -11.22 19.75 1.18
CA ALA A 201 -12.48 20.19 0.60
C ALA A 201 -13.66 19.80 1.49
N LYS A 202 -14.79 20.49 1.31
CA LYS A 202 -16.06 20.05 1.90
C LYS A 202 -16.35 18.61 1.47
N ASP A 203 -16.81 17.80 2.43
CA ASP A 203 -17.08 16.36 2.26
C ASP A 203 -15.84 15.53 1.88
N GLY A 204 -14.64 16.10 2.03
CA GLY A 204 -13.36 15.48 1.69
C GLY A 204 -12.97 14.34 2.63
N TRP A 205 -12.13 13.44 2.11
CA TRP A 205 -11.66 12.24 2.78
C TRP A 205 -10.16 12.30 3.04
N CYS A 206 -9.73 11.71 4.14
CA CYS A 206 -8.33 11.52 4.48
C CYS A 206 -8.04 10.03 4.69
N TYR A 207 -6.92 9.56 4.16
CA TYR A 207 -6.48 8.17 4.27
C TYR A 207 -5.01 8.10 4.70
N ASP A 208 -4.72 7.53 5.85
CA ASP A 208 -3.36 7.19 6.26
C ASP A 208 -3.00 5.79 5.77
N MET A 209 -1.92 5.62 5.00
CA MET A 209 -1.44 4.27 4.65
C MET A 209 -0.89 3.52 5.86
N MET A 210 -0.58 4.24 6.95
CA MET A 210 -0.23 3.63 8.24
C MET A 210 -1.50 3.22 9.00
N TYR A 211 -1.38 2.23 9.86
CA TYR A 211 -2.43 1.81 10.79
C TYR A 211 -1.82 1.61 12.17
N ALA A 212 -2.62 1.83 13.21
CA ALA A 212 -2.20 1.63 14.59
C ALA A 212 -3.38 1.17 15.46
N VAL A 213 -3.09 0.85 16.73
CA VAL A 213 -4.10 0.50 17.73
C VAL A 213 -5.03 1.68 18.01
N THR A 214 -4.44 2.87 18.14
CA THR A 214 -5.14 4.14 18.28
C THR A 214 -5.04 4.94 16.98
N PRO A 215 -5.95 5.90 16.73
CA PRO A 215 -5.85 6.78 15.58
C PRO A 215 -4.46 7.42 15.45
N THR A 216 -3.87 7.33 14.25
CA THR A 216 -2.59 7.98 13.96
C THR A 216 -2.72 9.50 14.10
N VAL A 217 -1.58 10.20 14.16
CA VAL A 217 -1.58 11.67 14.20
C VAL A 217 -2.23 12.28 12.96
N PHE A 218 -2.09 11.65 11.79
CA PHE A 218 -2.74 12.11 10.56
C PHE A 218 -4.26 11.85 10.60
N VAL A 219 -4.70 10.71 11.10
CA VAL A 219 -6.14 10.42 11.26
C VAL A 219 -6.78 11.42 12.22
N ARG A 220 -6.16 11.69 13.38
CA ARG A 220 -6.66 12.71 14.32
C ARG A 220 -6.71 14.10 13.71
N TRP A 221 -5.64 14.53 13.05
CA TRP A 221 -5.63 15.79 12.31
C TRP A 221 -6.78 15.86 11.32
N SER A 222 -7.05 14.79 10.56
CA SER A 222 -8.13 14.80 9.59
C SER A 222 -9.53 14.88 10.21
N GLU A 223 -9.74 14.26 11.38
CA GLU A 223 -10.98 14.42 12.17
C GLU A 223 -11.14 15.87 12.63
N GLU A 224 -10.06 16.50 13.12
CA GLU A 224 -10.04 17.91 13.54
C GLU A 224 -10.29 18.88 12.37
N GLN A 225 -9.87 18.53 11.15
CA GLN A 225 -10.17 19.29 9.94
C GLN A 225 -11.60 19.05 9.41
N GLY A 226 -12.39 18.18 10.05
CA GLY A 226 -13.78 17.92 9.66
C GLY A 226 -13.93 17.00 8.45
N ALA A 227 -13.00 16.07 8.24
CA ALA A 227 -13.12 15.09 7.17
C ALA A 227 -14.41 14.27 7.28
N MET A 228 -15.07 14.04 6.15
CA MET A 228 -16.23 13.14 6.10
C MET A 228 -15.84 11.70 6.45
N LYS A 229 -14.62 11.30 6.07
CA LYS A 229 -13.99 10.04 6.47
C LYS A 229 -12.51 10.24 6.77
N SER A 230 -12.11 9.70 7.91
CA SER A 230 -10.71 9.61 8.37
C SER A 230 -10.35 8.13 8.48
N LEU A 231 -9.57 7.63 7.53
CA LEU A 231 -9.28 6.20 7.35
C LEU A 231 -7.80 5.89 7.63
N ASP A 232 -7.53 4.66 8.07
CA ASP A 232 -6.18 4.14 8.26
C ASP A 232 -5.91 2.94 7.34
N GLY A 233 -4.64 2.50 7.31
CA GLY A 233 -4.17 1.53 6.33
C GLY A 233 -4.51 0.07 6.59
N LEU A 234 -5.33 -0.26 7.59
CA LEU A 234 -5.63 -1.68 7.89
C LEU A 234 -6.41 -2.32 6.75
N GLY A 235 -7.35 -1.59 6.16
CA GLY A 235 -8.14 -2.09 5.04
C GLY A 235 -7.26 -2.31 3.80
N MET A 236 -6.38 -1.35 3.47
CA MET A 236 -5.35 -1.52 2.44
C MET A 236 -4.49 -2.77 2.69
N LEU A 237 -4.07 -3.03 3.93
CA LEU A 237 -3.28 -4.23 4.30
C LEU A 237 -4.05 -5.52 4.00
N VAL A 238 -5.35 -5.59 4.27
CA VAL A 238 -6.14 -6.79 4.02
C VAL A 238 -6.45 -6.95 2.53
N GLU A 239 -6.77 -5.87 1.83
CA GLU A 239 -7.09 -5.89 0.39
C GLU A 239 -5.87 -6.26 -0.47
N GLN A 240 -4.67 -5.76 -0.16
CA GLN A 240 -3.46 -6.19 -0.88
C GLN A 240 -3.13 -7.68 -0.63
N ALA A 241 -3.44 -8.17 0.57
CA ALA A 241 -3.26 -9.59 0.90
C ALA A 241 -4.29 -10.44 0.16
N ALA A 242 -5.53 -9.97 0.03
CA ALA A 242 -6.59 -10.64 -0.73
C ALA A 242 -6.23 -10.74 -2.22
N GLU A 243 -5.64 -9.69 -2.79
CA GLU A 243 -5.12 -9.74 -4.16
C GLU A 243 -3.95 -10.74 -4.28
N SER A 244 -3.02 -10.75 -3.33
CA SER A 244 -1.92 -11.74 -3.32
C SER A 244 -2.47 -13.17 -3.23
N PHE A 245 -3.50 -13.37 -2.42
CA PHE A 245 -4.20 -14.65 -2.29
C PHE A 245 -4.86 -15.07 -3.61
N PHE A 246 -5.50 -14.13 -4.31
CA PHE A 246 -6.05 -14.37 -5.65
C PHE A 246 -4.96 -14.76 -6.66
N VAL A 247 -3.81 -14.06 -6.66
CA VAL A 247 -2.68 -14.39 -7.53
C VAL A 247 -2.20 -15.84 -7.33
N TRP A 248 -2.22 -16.35 -6.10
CA TRP A 248 -1.75 -17.71 -5.79
C TRP A 248 -2.81 -18.80 -5.91
N HIS A 249 -4.08 -18.46 -5.62
CA HIS A 249 -5.14 -19.45 -5.43
C HIS A 249 -6.33 -19.29 -6.39
N GLY A 250 -6.38 -18.22 -7.19
CA GLY A 250 -7.42 -17.97 -8.18
C GLY A 250 -8.79 -17.60 -7.60
N VAL A 251 -8.88 -17.36 -6.28
CA VAL A 251 -10.12 -17.00 -5.58
C VAL A 251 -9.94 -15.72 -4.78
N HIS A 252 -10.99 -14.88 -4.73
CA HIS A 252 -11.00 -13.64 -3.95
C HIS A 252 -11.69 -13.86 -2.60
N PRO A 253 -10.98 -13.72 -1.46
CA PRO A 253 -11.59 -13.83 -0.14
C PRO A 253 -12.46 -12.61 0.18
N GLU A 254 -13.43 -12.82 1.08
CA GLU A 254 -14.17 -11.73 1.73
C GLU A 254 -13.26 -11.02 2.74
N THR A 255 -13.09 -9.70 2.58
CA THR A 255 -12.11 -8.91 3.34
C THR A 255 -12.70 -8.23 4.57
N LEU A 256 -13.95 -7.74 4.49
CA LEU A 256 -14.62 -7.03 5.59
C LEU A 256 -14.63 -7.81 6.92
N PRO A 257 -14.98 -9.12 6.97
CA PRO A 257 -14.93 -9.88 8.22
C PRO A 257 -13.52 -9.95 8.82
N VAL A 258 -12.50 -10.06 7.97
CA VAL A 258 -11.09 -10.14 8.40
C VAL A 258 -10.60 -8.78 8.91
N ILE A 259 -10.99 -7.68 8.27
CA ILE A 259 -10.70 -6.32 8.74
C ILE A 259 -11.31 -6.10 10.13
N GLN A 260 -12.57 -6.52 10.33
CA GLN A 260 -13.26 -6.39 11.62
C GLN A 260 -12.58 -7.22 12.72
N GLU A 261 -12.23 -8.48 12.44
CA GLU A 261 -11.52 -9.35 13.38
C GLU A 261 -10.17 -8.75 13.79
N LEU A 262 -9.39 -8.26 12.83
CA LEU A 262 -8.10 -7.62 13.11
C LEU A 262 -8.26 -6.35 13.93
N ARG A 263 -9.27 -5.52 13.62
CA ARG A 263 -9.53 -4.29 14.36
C ARG A 263 -9.87 -4.58 15.83
N GLN A 264 -10.62 -5.64 16.10
CA GLN A 264 -10.90 -6.07 17.47
C GLN A 264 -9.64 -6.55 18.18
N LYS A 265 -8.79 -7.33 17.51
CA LYS A 265 -7.51 -7.81 18.08
C LYS A 265 -6.48 -6.71 18.31
N LEU A 266 -6.54 -5.61 17.56
CA LEU A 266 -5.67 -4.45 17.80
C LEU A 266 -6.06 -3.70 19.07
N LYS A 267 -7.33 -3.75 19.49
CA LYS A 267 -7.83 -3.06 20.69
C LYS A 267 -7.60 -3.85 21.99
N GLN A 268 -7.16 -5.11 21.89
CA GLN A 268 -6.83 -5.99 23.01
C GLN A 268 -5.33 -5.88 23.30
#